data_AF-A0AAW0SAU1-F1
#
_entry.id   AF-A0AAW0SAU1-F1
#
_cell.length_a   1.000
_cell.length_b   1.000
_cell.length_c   1.000
_cell.angle_alpha   90.00
_cell.angle_beta   90.00
_cell.angle_gamma   90.00
#
_symmetry.space_group_name_H-M   'P 1'
#
loop_
_entity.id
_entity.type
_entity.pdbx_description
1 polymer ?
#
loop_
_entity_poly.entity_id
_entity_poly.type
_entity_poly.pdbx_seq_one_letter_code
_entity_poly.pdbx_strand_id
1 'polypeptide(L)'
;MIDFEVSAVGVEEVTEFLHTHSYPKEAILWRARLVPVATPCYHPQHRSSFHTDLQGTFPHCYHLVFGFSHAIGDGHTFIRICAAFSHILDSVLSGKEVDTKQIGCFDLNEEYESKIEEIKKRLLKDEVWREECIRELNEGKPESSILQHVLSPCEDRPKKTLLHTQTLDKAATTRLVEKCRAAKVTLSSCMAAVCNMALVDLLVEKGVVQDTYTVSNMHMINMRRTWPKETTERAFWLLYIIILPPVLCHPTYCGWR
;
A
#
# COMPACT_ATOMS: atom_id res chain seq x y z
N MET A 1 -6.73 -22.71 8.65
CA MET A 1 -6.05 -23.55 7.65
C MET A 1 -5.38 -22.63 6.64
N ILE A 2 -4.11 -22.85 6.28
CA ILE A 2 -3.41 -22.11 5.21
C ILE A 2 -3.61 -22.90 3.92
N ASP A 3 -3.91 -22.22 2.83
CA ASP A 3 -3.81 -22.79 1.49
C ASP A 3 -2.37 -22.61 1.00
N PHE A 4 -1.57 -23.68 1.07
CA PHE A 4 -0.17 -23.71 0.67
C PHE A 4 0.03 -24.75 -0.44
N GLU A 5 0.72 -24.36 -1.51
CA GLU A 5 1.16 -25.27 -2.56
C GLU A 5 2.53 -24.87 -3.11
N VAL A 6 3.27 -25.86 -3.59
CA VAL A 6 4.43 -25.64 -4.45
C VAL A 6 3.90 -25.47 -5.87
N SER A 7 4.13 -24.31 -6.47
CA SER A 7 3.62 -24.00 -7.80
C SER A 7 4.51 -24.60 -8.88
N ALA A 8 3.87 -25.15 -9.92
CA ALA A 8 4.53 -25.60 -11.13
C ALA A 8 4.70 -24.47 -12.17
N VAL A 9 4.06 -23.32 -11.95
CA VAL A 9 4.08 -22.16 -12.87
C VAL A 9 4.99 -21.05 -12.35
N GLY A 10 5.33 -20.11 -13.23
CA GLY A 10 6.24 -18.99 -12.91
C GLY A 10 5.65 -17.98 -11.91
N VAL A 11 6.53 -17.14 -11.35
CA VAL A 11 6.14 -16.15 -10.33
C VAL A 11 5.13 -15.13 -10.85
N GLU A 12 5.23 -14.72 -12.13
CA GLU A 12 4.29 -13.77 -12.73
C GLU A 12 2.88 -14.34 -12.81
N GLU A 13 2.74 -15.59 -13.24
CA GLU A 13 1.45 -16.28 -13.31
C GLU A 13 0.84 -16.46 -11.91
N VAL A 14 1.67 -16.81 -10.92
CA VAL A 14 1.22 -16.87 -9.52
C VAL A 14 0.76 -15.51 -9.02
N THR A 15 1.51 -14.44 -9.29
CA THR A 15 1.13 -13.08 -8.89
C THR A 15 -0.17 -12.65 -9.58
N GLU A 16 -0.33 -12.91 -10.87
CA GLU A 16 -1.56 -12.60 -11.61
C GLU A 16 -2.76 -13.39 -11.07
N PHE A 17 -2.58 -14.68 -10.79
CA PHE A 17 -3.59 -15.51 -10.15
C PHE A 17 -3.99 -14.90 -8.80
N LEU A 18 -3.04 -14.63 -7.90
CA LEU A 18 -3.34 -14.10 -6.58
C LEU A 18 -3.97 -12.70 -6.61
N HIS A 19 -3.67 -11.89 -7.63
CA HIS A 19 -4.28 -10.57 -7.84
C HIS A 19 -5.71 -10.64 -8.38
N THR A 20 -6.02 -11.61 -9.23
CA THR A 20 -7.33 -11.76 -9.86
C THR A 20 -8.26 -12.69 -9.09
N HIS A 21 -7.72 -13.47 -8.15
CA HIS A 21 -8.46 -14.41 -7.34
C HIS A 21 -9.45 -13.72 -6.40
N SER A 22 -10.73 -14.06 -6.56
CA SER A 22 -11.79 -13.64 -5.64
C SER A 22 -11.82 -14.56 -4.41
N TYR A 23 -11.96 -13.97 -3.22
CA TYR A 23 -12.12 -14.73 -1.98
C TYR A 23 -13.62 -14.82 -1.62
N PRO A 24 -14.29 -15.97 -1.83
CA PRO A 24 -15.65 -16.19 -1.34
C PRO A 24 -15.73 -15.98 0.18
N LYS A 25 -16.93 -15.65 0.69
CA LYS A 25 -17.17 -15.34 2.12
C LYS A 25 -16.69 -16.44 3.08
N GLU A 26 -16.77 -17.70 2.67
CA GLU A 26 -16.38 -18.86 3.50
C GLU A 26 -15.01 -19.43 3.12
N ALA A 27 -14.31 -18.79 2.18
CA ALA A 27 -13.03 -19.29 1.70
C ALA A 27 -11.90 -18.96 2.67
N ILE A 28 -10.81 -19.72 2.55
CA ILE A 28 -9.54 -19.39 3.19
C ILE A 28 -9.07 -18.02 2.64
N LEU A 29 -8.90 -17.06 3.54
CA LEU A 29 -8.62 -15.65 3.24
C LEU A 29 -7.14 -15.31 3.04
N TRP A 30 -6.28 -16.33 3.01
CA TRP A 30 -4.85 -16.19 2.78
C TRP A 30 -4.28 -17.43 2.10
N ARG A 31 -3.30 -17.22 1.23
CA ARG A 31 -2.62 -18.25 0.45
C ARG A 31 -1.13 -18.01 0.44
N ALA A 32 -0.37 -19.09 0.34
CA ALA A 32 1.05 -19.04 0.11
C ALA A 32 1.42 -19.98 -1.05
N ARG A 33 2.32 -19.52 -1.91
CA ARG A 33 2.81 -20.26 -3.07
C ARG A 33 4.33 -20.27 -3.03
N LEU A 34 4.92 -21.45 -3.04
CA LEU A 34 6.36 -21.61 -3.20
C LEU A 34 6.66 -21.90 -4.67
N VAL A 35 7.38 -21.00 -5.33
CA VAL A 35 7.65 -21.05 -6.77
C VAL A 35 9.13 -21.30 -7.00
N PRO A 36 9.53 -22.43 -7.63
CA PRO A 36 10.92 -22.66 -7.99
C PRO A 36 11.43 -21.56 -8.92
N VAL A 37 12.66 -21.09 -8.68
CA VAL A 37 13.35 -20.20 -9.61
C VAL A 37 13.87 -21.05 -10.78
N ALA A 38 13.01 -21.34 -11.76
CA ALA A 38 13.33 -22.22 -12.90
C ALA A 38 14.42 -21.64 -13.82
N THR A 39 14.57 -20.32 -13.82
CA THR A 39 15.50 -19.52 -14.62
C THR A 39 15.60 -18.16 -13.90
N PRO A 40 16.68 -17.37 -14.00
CA PRO A 40 16.72 -16.06 -13.38
C PRO A 40 15.50 -15.28 -13.87
N CYS A 41 14.59 -14.96 -12.96
CA CYS A 41 13.46 -14.09 -13.26
C CYS A 41 14.04 -12.71 -13.53
N TYR A 42 14.50 -12.51 -14.76
CA TYR A 42 14.85 -11.21 -15.31
C TYR A 42 13.55 -10.44 -15.52
N HIS A 43 12.92 -10.01 -14.43
CA HIS A 43 12.14 -8.80 -14.57
C HIS A 43 13.16 -7.70 -14.89
N PRO A 44 13.04 -6.95 -16.00
CA PRO A 44 14.01 -5.93 -16.40
C PRO A 44 14.27 -4.88 -15.29
N GLN A 45 13.34 -4.76 -14.34
CA GLN A 45 13.37 -3.83 -13.20
C GLN A 45 13.87 -4.47 -11.89
N HIS A 46 14.00 -5.81 -11.81
CA HIS A 46 14.61 -6.54 -10.69
C HIS A 46 16.06 -6.95 -11.03
N ARG A 47 16.82 -6.05 -11.66
CA ARG A 47 18.29 -6.15 -11.73
C ARG A 47 18.92 -5.90 -10.36
N SER A 48 18.46 -6.61 -9.33
CA SER A 48 19.31 -6.76 -8.16
C SER A 48 20.39 -7.75 -8.56
N SER A 49 21.66 -7.35 -8.42
CA SER A 49 22.82 -8.22 -8.62
C SER A 49 22.78 -9.48 -7.73
N PHE A 50 21.87 -9.53 -6.77
CA PHE A 50 21.70 -10.63 -5.82
C PHE A 50 21.25 -11.95 -6.46
N HIS A 51 20.42 -11.94 -7.52
CA HIS A 51 19.86 -13.19 -8.04
C HIS A 51 20.80 -13.97 -8.97
N THR A 52 21.72 -13.29 -9.66
CA THR A 52 22.65 -13.93 -10.59
C THR A 52 23.75 -14.71 -9.84
N ASP A 53 24.16 -14.22 -8.67
CA ASP A 53 25.22 -14.84 -7.85
C ASP A 53 24.74 -16.05 -7.02
N LEU A 54 23.43 -16.16 -6.76
CA LEU A 54 22.87 -17.18 -5.88
C LEU A 54 22.71 -18.56 -6.55
N GLN A 55 22.40 -18.61 -7.86
CA GLN A 55 22.16 -19.90 -8.54
C GLN A 55 23.42 -20.78 -8.65
N GLY A 56 24.61 -20.19 -8.65
CA GLY A 56 25.87 -20.93 -8.60
C GLY A 56 26.22 -21.48 -7.21
N THR A 57 25.61 -20.93 -6.16
CA THR A 57 25.96 -21.21 -4.76
C THR A 57 24.88 -22.06 -4.06
N PHE A 58 23.61 -21.90 -4.42
CA PHE A 58 22.48 -22.58 -3.80
C PHE A 58 21.69 -23.38 -4.85
N PRO A 59 21.65 -24.73 -4.75
CA PRO A 59 20.96 -25.58 -5.72
C PRO A 59 19.43 -25.46 -5.65
N HIS A 60 18.91 -24.79 -4.64
CA HIS A 60 17.49 -24.69 -4.32
C HIS A 60 17.14 -23.22 -4.05
N CYS A 61 16.59 -22.54 -5.06
CA CYS A 61 16.11 -21.17 -4.95
C CYS A 61 14.60 -21.12 -5.25
N TYR A 62 13.86 -20.40 -4.41
CA TYR A 62 12.41 -20.27 -4.53
C TYR A 62 11.95 -18.84 -4.27
N HIS A 63 10.87 -18.42 -4.92
CA HIS A 63 10.05 -17.31 -4.47
C HIS A 63 8.96 -17.83 -3.53
N LEU A 64 8.75 -17.14 -2.42
CA LEU A 64 7.58 -17.34 -1.59
C LEU A 64 6.63 -16.17 -1.80
N VAL A 65 5.45 -16.45 -2.37
CA VAL A 65 4.43 -15.44 -2.67
C VAL A 65 3.26 -15.62 -1.73
N PHE A 66 2.93 -14.57 -0.97
CA PHE A 66 1.75 -14.53 -0.12
C PHE A 66 0.62 -13.75 -0.80
N GLY A 67 -0.56 -14.35 -0.84
CA GLY A 67 -1.80 -13.67 -1.22
C GLY A 67 -2.68 -13.51 0.01
N PHE A 68 -3.04 -12.27 0.36
CA PHE A 68 -3.93 -11.98 1.48
C PHE A 68 -5.19 -11.30 0.99
N SER A 69 -6.34 -11.71 1.50
CA SER A 69 -7.54 -10.88 1.41
C SER A 69 -7.37 -9.63 2.28
N HIS A 70 -7.66 -8.46 1.72
CA HIS A 70 -7.71 -7.22 2.50
C HIS A 70 -8.76 -7.28 3.64
N ALA A 71 -9.68 -8.25 3.62
CA ALA A 71 -10.64 -8.48 4.69
C ALA A 71 -10.00 -8.96 6.02
N ILE A 72 -8.73 -9.39 6.03
CA ILE A 72 -8.04 -9.89 7.23
C ILE A 72 -6.83 -9.05 7.65
N GLY A 73 -6.52 -7.96 6.94
CA GLY A 73 -5.48 -7.05 7.37
C GLY A 73 -5.22 -5.88 6.43
N ASP A 74 -4.33 -5.01 6.90
CA ASP A 74 -3.71 -3.95 6.11
C ASP A 74 -2.23 -4.28 5.87
N GLY A 75 -1.53 -3.40 5.13
CA GLY A 75 -0.12 -3.60 4.84
C GLY A 75 0.78 -3.74 6.07
N HIS A 76 0.43 -3.11 7.20
CA HIS A 76 1.19 -3.26 8.44
C HIS A 76 1.00 -4.66 9.05
N THR A 77 -0.24 -5.16 9.09
CA THR A 77 -0.54 -6.54 9.51
C THR A 77 0.23 -7.55 8.66
N PHE A 78 0.18 -7.42 7.33
CA PHE A 78 0.79 -8.40 6.42
C PHE A 78 2.32 -8.45 6.54
N ILE A 79 2.99 -7.29 6.72
CA ILE A 79 4.44 -7.26 6.98
C ILE A 79 4.79 -8.00 8.27
N ARG A 80 3.99 -7.85 9.34
CA ARG A 80 4.21 -8.57 10.61
C ARG A 80 4.03 -10.08 10.45
N ILE A 81 3.07 -10.53 9.65
CA ILE A 81 2.88 -11.95 9.34
C ILE A 81 4.13 -12.49 8.61
N CYS A 82 4.64 -11.78 7.60
CA CYS A 82 5.85 -12.18 6.88
C CYS A 82 7.09 -12.24 7.80
N ALA A 83 7.23 -11.27 8.73
CA ALA A 83 8.32 -11.27 9.71
C ALA A 83 8.22 -12.47 10.67
N ALA A 84 7.02 -12.74 11.21
CA ALA A 84 6.79 -13.91 12.07
C ALA A 84 7.08 -15.22 11.34
N PHE A 85 6.64 -15.35 10.08
CA PHE A 85 6.91 -16.51 9.26
C PHE A 85 8.43 -16.73 9.07
N SER A 86 9.19 -15.66 8.83
CA SER A 86 10.65 -15.73 8.71
C SER A 86 11.31 -16.24 9.99
N HIS A 87 10.88 -15.76 11.16
CA HIS A 87 11.37 -16.27 12.44
C HIS A 87 11.04 -17.74 12.69
N ILE A 88 9.84 -18.18 12.30
CA ILE A 88 9.45 -19.59 12.40
C ILE A 88 10.36 -20.45 11.52
N LEU A 89 10.62 -20.01 10.28
CA LEU A 89 11.56 -20.70 9.38
C LEU A 89 12.96 -20.80 9.98
N ASP A 90 13.49 -19.71 10.53
CA ASP A 90 14.82 -19.71 11.15
C ASP A 90 14.91 -20.71 12.33
N SER A 91 13.87 -20.78 13.17
CA SER A 91 13.80 -21.76 14.26
C SER A 91 13.78 -23.19 13.74
N VAL A 92 12.93 -23.49 12.75
CA VAL A 92 12.83 -24.82 12.14
C VAL A 92 14.17 -25.24 11.51
N LEU A 93 14.79 -24.34 10.74
CA LEU A 93 16.07 -24.61 10.08
C LEU A 93 17.23 -24.79 11.08
N SER A 94 17.16 -24.10 12.22
CA SER A 94 18.17 -24.20 13.28
C SER A 94 17.92 -25.37 14.26
N GLY A 95 16.83 -26.14 14.09
CA GLY A 95 16.42 -27.18 15.04
C GLY A 95 16.03 -26.64 16.42
N LYS A 96 15.66 -25.36 16.51
CA LYS A 96 15.19 -24.72 17.74
C LYS A 96 13.69 -24.89 17.90
N GLU A 97 13.22 -24.77 19.13
CA GLU A 97 11.78 -24.71 19.39
C GLU A 97 11.14 -23.51 18.67
N VAL A 98 9.98 -23.76 18.06
CA VAL A 98 9.21 -22.73 17.36
C VAL A 98 8.40 -21.94 18.39
N ASP A 99 8.56 -20.61 18.41
CA ASP A 99 7.74 -19.76 19.25
C ASP A 99 6.29 -19.77 18.72
N THR A 100 5.37 -20.27 19.54
CA THR A 100 3.94 -20.37 19.24
C THR A 100 3.14 -19.20 19.81
N LYS A 101 3.80 -18.18 20.38
CA LYS A 101 3.13 -16.99 20.90
C LYS A 101 2.30 -16.33 19.82
N GLN A 102 1.11 -15.89 20.23
CA GLN A 102 0.22 -15.11 19.39
C GLN A 102 0.88 -13.78 19.00
N ILE A 103 1.04 -13.57 17.69
CA ILE A 103 1.73 -12.40 17.11
C ILE A 103 0.82 -11.17 16.94
N GLY A 104 -0.49 -11.33 17.15
CA GLY A 104 -1.49 -10.28 17.09
C GLY A 104 -2.89 -10.79 17.41
N CYS A 105 -3.79 -9.87 17.74
CA CYS A 105 -5.20 -10.11 17.99
C CYS A 105 -6.05 -9.20 17.12
N PHE A 106 -7.25 -9.68 16.76
CA PHE A 106 -8.28 -8.81 16.22
C PHE A 106 -8.86 -8.01 17.38
N ASP A 107 -8.66 -6.70 17.38
CA ASP A 107 -9.25 -5.82 18.38
C ASP A 107 -10.43 -5.09 17.74
N LEU A 108 -11.63 -5.37 18.26
CA LEU A 108 -12.86 -4.66 17.88
C LEU A 108 -12.80 -3.17 18.26
N ASN A 109 -11.91 -2.83 19.21
CA ASN A 109 -11.75 -1.52 19.81
C ASN A 109 -13.12 -0.93 20.19
N GLU A 110 -13.75 -1.51 21.22
CA GLU A 110 -15.07 -1.10 21.70
C GLU A 110 -15.15 0.40 22.03
N GLU A 111 -14.05 0.99 22.52
CA GLU A 111 -13.95 2.44 22.75
C GLU A 111 -14.07 3.23 21.43
N TYR A 112 -13.43 2.74 20.37
CA TYR A 112 -13.53 3.34 19.04
C TYR A 112 -14.91 3.18 18.44
N GLU A 113 -15.52 1.99 18.49
CA GLU A 113 -16.91 1.78 18.06
C GLU A 113 -17.88 2.68 18.84
N SER A 114 -17.66 2.84 20.15
CA SER A 114 -18.43 3.77 20.98
C SER A 114 -18.31 5.22 20.50
N LYS A 115 -17.10 5.67 20.16
CA LYS A 115 -16.86 7.02 19.59
C LYS A 115 -17.51 7.18 18.22
N ILE A 116 -17.46 6.16 17.37
CA ILE A 116 -18.14 6.18 16.06
C ILE A 116 -19.65 6.29 16.24
N GLU A 117 -20.23 5.54 17.17
CA GLU A 117 -21.65 5.64 17.50
C GLU A 117 -22.03 7.00 18.12
N GLU A 118 -21.16 7.58 18.94
CA GLU A 118 -21.34 8.95 19.46
C GLU A 118 -21.35 9.98 18.33
N ILE A 119 -20.39 9.91 17.41
CA ILE A 119 -20.31 10.78 16.23
C ILE A 119 -21.57 10.61 15.37
N LYS A 120 -22.00 9.38 15.07
CA LYS A 120 -23.23 9.12 14.31
C LYS A 120 -24.44 9.73 15.00
N LYS A 121 -24.61 9.53 16.30
CA LYS A 121 -25.71 10.11 17.08
C LYS A 121 -25.69 11.64 17.04
N ARG A 122 -24.51 12.25 17.16
CA ARG A 122 -24.37 13.71 17.08
C ARG A 122 -24.69 14.23 15.68
N LEU A 123 -24.23 13.57 14.61
CA LEU A 123 -24.58 13.93 13.23
C LEU A 123 -26.10 13.85 12.97
N LEU A 124 -26.79 12.89 13.59
CA LEU A 124 -28.24 12.76 13.46
C LEU A 124 -29.00 13.84 14.26
N LYS A 125 -28.46 14.27 15.40
CA LYS A 125 -29.12 15.20 16.33
C LYS A 125 -28.83 16.68 16.03
N ASP A 126 -27.62 16.99 15.56
CA ASP A 126 -27.14 18.36 15.35
C ASP A 126 -27.05 18.63 13.84
N GLU A 127 -28.09 19.27 13.31
CA GLU A 127 -28.19 19.56 11.87
C GLU A 127 -27.13 20.55 11.40
N VAL A 128 -26.80 21.54 12.23
CA VAL A 128 -25.79 22.56 11.91
C VAL A 128 -24.42 21.90 11.81
N TRP A 129 -24.08 21.05 12.78
CA TRP A 129 -22.81 20.32 12.73
C TRP A 129 -22.76 19.31 11.58
N ARG A 130 -23.89 18.65 11.26
CA ARG A 130 -23.97 17.76 10.10
C ARG A 130 -23.72 18.51 8.79
N GLU A 131 -24.37 19.66 8.61
CA GLU A 131 -24.17 20.51 7.43
C GLU A 131 -22.73 21.00 7.33
N GLU A 132 -22.11 21.37 8.45
CA GLU A 132 -20.71 21.75 8.51
C GLU A 132 -19.79 20.59 8.09
N CYS A 133 -19.98 19.38 8.64
CA CYS A 133 -19.20 18.21 8.24
C CYS A 133 -19.39 17.84 6.76
N ILE A 134 -20.61 17.97 6.23
CA ILE A 134 -20.88 17.75 4.80
C ILE A 134 -20.16 18.81 3.95
N ARG A 135 -20.20 20.07 4.39
CA ARG A 135 -19.50 21.18 3.74
C ARG A 135 -17.99 20.93 3.71
N GLU A 136 -17.37 20.63 4.85
CA GLU A 136 -15.94 20.31 4.93
C GLU A 136 -15.56 19.10 4.04
N LEU A 137 -16.40 18.07 4.04
CA LEU A 137 -16.19 16.88 3.20
C LEU A 137 -16.27 17.19 1.71
N ASN A 138 -17.12 18.14 1.31
CA ASN A 138 -17.33 18.53 -0.08
C ASN A 138 -16.34 19.58 -0.55
N GLU A 139 -15.92 20.52 0.30
CA GLU A 139 -14.90 21.54 0.00
C GLU A 139 -13.56 20.90 -0.45
N GLY A 140 -13.26 19.69 0.03
CA GLY A 140 -12.06 18.94 -0.36
C GLY A 140 -12.23 17.98 -1.55
N LYS A 141 -13.46 17.76 -2.05
CA LYS A 141 -13.75 16.79 -3.11
C LYS A 141 -13.95 17.49 -4.45
N PRO A 142 -13.05 17.33 -5.42
CA PRO A 142 -13.30 17.83 -6.77
C PRO A 142 -14.52 17.09 -7.37
N GLU A 143 -15.34 17.79 -8.14
CA GLU A 143 -16.54 17.23 -8.79
C GLU A 143 -16.20 16.02 -9.69
N SER A 144 -14.98 16.00 -10.23
CA SER A 144 -14.44 14.89 -11.00
C SER A 144 -12.92 14.83 -10.86
N SER A 145 -12.33 13.66 -11.13
CA SER A 145 -10.87 13.55 -11.14
C SER A 145 -10.33 14.30 -12.34
N ILE A 146 -9.33 15.15 -12.14
CA ILE A 146 -8.68 15.89 -13.25
C ILE A 146 -8.13 14.95 -14.34
N LEU A 147 -7.81 13.70 -13.97
CA LEU A 147 -7.40 12.67 -14.91
C LEU A 147 -8.50 12.24 -15.87
N GLN A 148 -9.78 12.35 -15.51
CA GLN A 148 -10.89 11.99 -16.40
C GLN A 148 -10.99 12.91 -17.63
N HIS A 149 -10.42 14.13 -17.55
CA HIS A 149 -10.34 15.03 -18.69
C HIS A 149 -9.31 14.61 -19.74
N VAL A 150 -8.32 13.79 -19.36
CA VAL A 150 -7.21 13.36 -20.23
C VAL A 150 -7.19 11.86 -20.49
N LEU A 151 -7.82 11.08 -19.61
CA LEU A 151 -7.96 9.63 -19.69
C LEU A 151 -9.44 9.29 -19.64
N SER A 152 -10.00 8.90 -20.78
CA SER A 152 -11.36 8.39 -20.82
C SER A 152 -11.43 7.05 -20.09
N PRO A 153 -12.29 6.90 -19.06
CA PRO A 153 -12.51 5.59 -18.44
C PRO A 153 -13.05 4.62 -19.50
N CYS A 154 -12.45 3.44 -19.58
CA CYS A 154 -12.95 2.38 -20.44
C CYS A 154 -13.98 1.57 -19.65
N GLU A 155 -15.27 1.82 -19.86
CA GLU A 155 -16.36 1.15 -19.13
C GLU A 155 -16.58 -0.30 -19.58
N ASP A 156 -16.25 -0.61 -20.83
CA ASP A 156 -16.57 -1.91 -21.46
C ASP A 156 -15.56 -3.04 -21.14
N ARG A 157 -14.54 -2.78 -20.31
CA ARG A 157 -13.50 -3.77 -20.02
C ARG A 157 -13.50 -4.15 -18.54
N PRO A 158 -13.28 -5.44 -18.22
CA PRO A 158 -13.07 -5.84 -16.83
C PRO A 158 -11.88 -5.05 -16.25
N LYS A 159 -12.10 -4.48 -15.06
CA LYS A 159 -11.06 -3.71 -14.36
C LYS A 159 -9.91 -4.64 -14.02
N LYS A 160 -8.72 -4.34 -14.52
CA LYS A 160 -7.48 -5.05 -14.21
C LYS A 160 -6.52 -4.08 -13.53
N THR A 161 -5.99 -4.48 -12.38
CA THR A 161 -4.91 -3.75 -11.71
C THR A 161 -3.58 -4.24 -12.27
N LEU A 162 -2.81 -3.32 -12.85
CA LEU A 162 -1.43 -3.58 -13.26
C LEU A 162 -0.49 -3.10 -12.16
N LEU A 163 0.59 -3.84 -11.93
CA LEU A 163 1.65 -3.46 -11.00
C LEU A 163 2.83 -2.93 -11.80
N HIS A 164 3.23 -1.69 -11.52
CA HIS A 164 4.47 -1.12 -12.01
C HIS A 164 5.39 -0.82 -10.82
N THR A 165 6.59 -1.40 -10.82
CA THR A 165 7.56 -1.21 -9.75
C THR A 165 8.83 -0.56 -10.28
N GLN A 166 9.39 0.36 -9.50
CA GLN A 166 10.71 0.89 -9.78
C GLN A 166 11.51 0.89 -8.47
N THR A 167 12.68 0.27 -8.51
CA THR A 167 13.56 0.20 -7.34
C THR A 167 14.63 1.27 -7.45
N LEU A 168 14.70 2.14 -6.45
CA LEU A 168 15.86 3.02 -6.26
C LEU A 168 16.98 2.22 -5.59
N ASP A 169 18.19 2.34 -6.12
CA ASP A 169 19.35 1.72 -5.46
C ASP A 169 19.63 2.39 -4.11
N LYS A 170 20.52 1.77 -3.32
CA LYS A 170 20.89 2.26 -1.98
C LYS A 170 21.44 3.69 -2.04
N ALA A 171 22.30 4.01 -3.00
CA ALA A 171 22.93 5.32 -3.10
C ALA A 171 21.90 6.41 -3.47
N ALA A 172 21.02 6.14 -4.42
CA ALA A 172 19.90 7.01 -4.79
C ALA A 172 18.94 7.23 -3.62
N THR A 173 18.57 6.16 -2.92
CA THR A 173 17.71 6.22 -1.73
C THR A 173 18.35 7.07 -0.63
N THR A 174 19.64 6.85 -0.32
CA THR A 174 20.37 7.64 0.68
C THR A 174 20.39 9.13 0.31
N ARG A 175 20.75 9.47 -0.93
CA ARG A 175 20.76 10.87 -1.39
C ARG A 175 19.38 11.53 -1.29
N LEU A 176 18.32 10.80 -1.64
CA LEU A 176 16.95 11.32 -1.55
C LEU A 176 16.55 11.61 -0.09
N VAL A 177 16.84 10.68 0.83
CA VAL A 177 16.55 10.84 2.25
C VAL A 177 17.33 12.02 2.85
N GLU A 178 18.59 12.20 2.46
CA GLU A 178 19.42 13.33 2.91
C GLU A 178 18.85 14.68 2.42
N LYS A 179 18.43 14.77 1.15
CA LYS A 179 17.77 15.96 0.61
C LYS A 179 16.47 16.28 1.34
N CYS A 180 15.64 15.27 1.61
CA CYS A 180 14.40 15.45 2.38
C CYS A 180 14.70 16.01 3.77
N ARG A 181 15.72 15.46 4.45
CA ARG A 181 16.16 15.92 5.79
C ARG A 181 16.66 17.36 5.75
N ALA A 182 17.49 17.72 4.77
CA ALA A 182 18.00 19.09 4.60
C ALA A 182 16.86 20.09 4.37
N ALA A 183 15.83 19.70 3.62
CA ALA A 183 14.63 20.50 3.39
C ALA A 183 13.60 20.43 4.53
N LYS A 184 13.88 19.71 5.63
CA LYS A 184 12.97 19.49 6.77
C LYS A 184 11.61 18.92 6.37
N VAL A 185 11.58 18.07 5.34
CA VAL A 185 10.38 17.34 4.89
C VAL A 185 10.55 15.84 5.09
N THR A 186 9.43 15.12 5.14
CA THR A 186 9.44 13.66 5.19
C THR A 186 9.59 13.08 3.78
N LEU A 187 10.10 11.85 3.67
CA LEU A 187 10.11 11.13 2.39
C LEU A 187 8.70 10.98 1.82
N SER A 188 7.69 10.71 2.67
CA SER A 188 6.29 10.58 2.24
C SER A 188 5.75 11.88 1.61
N SER A 189 5.95 13.02 2.27
CA SER A 189 5.54 14.32 1.73
C SER A 189 6.31 14.71 0.46
N CYS A 190 7.59 14.33 0.37
CA CYS A 190 8.37 14.52 -0.86
C CYS A 190 7.81 13.69 -2.01
N MET A 191 7.53 12.40 -1.79
CA MET A 191 6.96 11.53 -2.82
C MET A 191 5.56 12.00 -3.25
N ALA A 192 4.72 12.43 -2.33
CA ALA A 192 3.41 13.01 -2.66
C ALA A 192 3.55 14.26 -3.55
N ALA A 193 4.49 15.15 -3.23
CA ALA A 193 4.77 16.32 -4.06
C ALA A 193 5.27 15.94 -5.46
N VAL A 194 6.19 14.98 -5.56
CA VAL A 194 6.69 14.48 -6.85
C VAL A 194 5.57 13.87 -7.69
N CYS A 195 4.68 13.06 -7.10
CA CYS A 195 3.52 12.52 -7.79
C CYS A 195 2.58 13.61 -8.32
N ASN A 196 2.33 14.67 -7.53
CA ASN A 196 1.51 15.79 -7.95
C ASN A 196 2.14 16.56 -9.12
N MET A 197 3.46 16.77 -9.08
CA MET A 197 4.18 17.42 -10.17
C MET A 197 4.12 16.58 -11.45
N ALA A 198 4.37 15.27 -11.35
CA ALA A 198 4.27 14.36 -12.49
C ALA A 198 2.85 14.31 -13.09
N LEU A 199 1.81 14.43 -12.25
CA LEU A 199 0.43 14.56 -12.70
C LEU A 199 0.22 15.87 -13.49
N VAL A 200 0.74 16.99 -13.00
CA VAL A 200 0.66 18.28 -13.71
C VAL A 200 1.40 18.22 -15.05
N ASP A 201 2.60 17.64 -15.08
CA ASP A 201 3.37 17.45 -16.32
C ASP A 201 2.57 16.63 -17.35
N LEU A 202 1.91 15.55 -16.92
CA LEU A 202 1.04 14.75 -17.78
C LEU A 202 -0.15 15.56 -18.31
N LEU A 203 -0.79 16.39 -17.49
CA LEU A 203 -1.90 17.24 -17.91
C LEU A 203 -1.46 18.25 -18.97
N VAL A 204 -0.31 18.90 -18.75
CA VAL A 204 0.29 19.84 -19.71
C VAL A 204 0.61 19.13 -21.03
N GLU A 205 1.22 17.95 -20.98
CA GLU A 205 1.51 17.14 -22.18
C GLU A 205 0.24 16.79 -22.97
N LYS A 206 -0.88 16.57 -22.28
CA LYS A 206 -2.19 16.29 -22.88
C LYS A 206 -2.99 17.54 -23.25
N GLY A 207 -2.39 18.73 -23.17
CA GLY A 207 -2.99 19.99 -23.61
C GLY A 207 -3.89 20.68 -22.57
N VAL A 208 -3.94 20.19 -21.34
CA VAL A 208 -4.65 20.85 -20.23
C VAL A 208 -3.69 21.82 -19.57
N VAL A 209 -3.53 23.01 -20.15
CA VAL A 209 -2.64 24.08 -19.65
C VAL A 209 -3.43 25.07 -18.79
N GLN A 210 -3.01 25.24 -17.54
CA GLN A 210 -3.61 26.17 -16.57
C GLN A 210 -2.51 26.92 -15.81
N ASP A 211 -2.83 28.11 -15.32
CA ASP A 211 -1.91 28.90 -14.48
C ASP A 211 -1.71 28.26 -13.10
N THR A 212 -2.74 27.59 -12.57
CA THR A 212 -2.70 26.87 -11.30
C THR A 212 -3.50 25.58 -11.41
N TYR A 213 -3.03 24.52 -10.74
CA TYR A 213 -3.72 23.24 -10.67
C TYR A 213 -4.11 22.94 -9.23
N THR A 214 -5.35 22.53 -9.02
CA THR A 214 -5.84 22.06 -7.72
C THR A 214 -5.85 20.54 -7.73
N VAL A 215 -4.96 19.91 -6.96
CA VAL A 215 -4.86 18.45 -6.87
C VAL A 215 -5.35 17.99 -5.50
N SER A 216 -6.44 17.21 -5.48
CA SER A 216 -6.93 16.55 -4.27
C SER A 216 -6.45 15.10 -4.24
N ASN A 217 -5.84 14.68 -3.13
CA ASN A 217 -5.32 13.33 -2.96
C ASN A 217 -5.87 12.69 -1.69
N MET A 218 -6.17 11.39 -1.77
CA MET A 218 -6.49 10.58 -0.61
C MET A 218 -5.23 9.86 -0.13
N HIS A 219 -4.88 10.05 1.15
CA HIS A 219 -3.73 9.41 1.76
C HIS A 219 -4.20 8.42 2.82
N MET A 220 -3.71 7.19 2.72
CA MET A 220 -3.92 6.17 3.75
C MET A 220 -2.85 6.33 4.83
N ILE A 221 -3.25 6.39 6.09
CA ILE A 221 -2.32 6.48 7.21
C ILE A 221 -2.56 5.39 8.24
N ASN A 222 -1.48 4.93 8.87
CA ASN A 222 -1.58 3.99 9.98
C ASN A 222 -1.95 4.75 11.26
N MET A 223 -3.18 4.53 11.74
CA MET A 223 -3.72 5.19 12.93
C MET A 223 -3.37 4.48 14.24
N ARG A 224 -2.70 3.32 14.22
CA ARG A 224 -2.33 2.61 15.46
C ARG A 224 -1.49 3.45 16.44
N ARG A 225 -0.83 4.51 15.95
CA ARG A 225 -0.07 5.47 16.78
C ARG A 225 -0.93 6.33 17.70
N THR A 226 -2.23 6.44 17.45
CA THR A 226 -3.16 7.26 18.25
C THR A 226 -3.88 6.44 19.31
N TRP A 227 -3.52 5.17 19.47
CA TRP A 227 -4.17 4.23 20.38
C TRP A 227 -3.33 4.00 21.64
N PRO A 228 -3.93 3.46 22.71
CA PRO A 228 -3.17 2.95 23.85
C PRO A 228 -2.10 1.96 23.39
N LYS A 229 -0.92 2.05 24.02
CA LYS A 229 0.28 1.33 23.61
C LYS A 229 0.07 -0.19 23.57
N GLU A 230 -0.70 -0.69 24.53
CA GLU A 230 -1.05 -2.10 24.69
C GLU A 230 -1.81 -2.63 23.47
N THR A 231 -2.69 -1.79 22.89
CA THR A 231 -3.43 -2.11 21.68
C THR A 231 -2.57 -2.00 20.43
N THR A 232 -1.75 -0.96 20.33
CA THR A 232 -0.84 -0.73 19.19
C THR A 232 0.08 -1.93 18.92
N GLU A 233 0.58 -2.56 19.98
CA GLU A 233 1.51 -3.68 19.87
C GLU A 233 0.86 -4.98 19.37
N ARG A 234 -0.45 -5.17 19.59
CA ARG A 234 -1.13 -6.44 19.31
C ARG A 234 -2.19 -6.36 18.21
N ALA A 235 -2.69 -5.18 17.87
CA ALA A 235 -3.81 -5.03 16.95
C ALA A 235 -3.45 -5.36 15.49
N PHE A 236 -4.05 -6.43 14.98
CA PHE A 236 -4.21 -6.68 13.57
C PHE A 236 -5.51 -6.03 13.10
N TRP A 237 -5.50 -5.45 11.89
CA TRP A 237 -6.60 -4.71 11.27
C TRP A 237 -6.75 -3.25 11.74
N LEU A 238 -6.37 -2.28 10.89
CA LEU A 238 -7.02 -0.97 10.82
C LEU A 238 -6.56 -0.18 9.59
N LEU A 239 -7.47 0.06 8.64
CA LEU A 239 -7.25 1.01 7.56
C LEU A 239 -8.11 2.25 7.80
N TYR A 240 -7.47 3.42 7.90
CA TYR A 240 -8.17 4.70 7.85
C TYR A 240 -7.70 5.50 6.65
N ILE A 241 -8.66 6.01 5.89
CA ILE A 241 -8.42 6.88 4.74
C ILE A 241 -8.62 8.31 5.23
N ILE A 242 -7.58 9.12 5.19
CA ILE A 242 -7.70 10.57 5.39
C ILE A 242 -7.66 11.22 4.02
N ILE A 243 -8.71 11.97 3.70
CA ILE A 243 -8.70 12.89 2.57
C ILE A 243 -7.96 14.13 3.05
N LEU A 244 -6.77 14.39 2.53
CA LEU A 244 -6.07 15.63 2.83
C LEU A 244 -6.69 16.75 1.98
N PRO A 245 -6.74 17.98 2.50
CA PRO A 245 -7.23 19.11 1.72
C PRO A 245 -6.42 19.25 0.42
N PRO A 246 -7.04 19.72 -0.66
CA PRO A 246 -6.39 19.86 -1.95
C PRO A 246 -5.15 20.75 -1.86
N VAL A 247 -4.09 20.33 -2.56
CA VAL A 247 -2.85 21.08 -2.67
C VAL A 247 -2.89 21.89 -3.96
N LEU A 248 -2.59 23.19 -3.86
CA LEU A 248 -2.40 24.05 -5.00
C LEU A 248 -0.98 23.87 -5.56
N CYS A 249 -0.89 23.49 -6.83
CA CYS A 249 0.37 23.35 -7.56
C CYS A 249 0.50 24.48 -8.60
N HIS A 250 1.64 25.16 -8.61
CA HIS A 250 1.94 26.21 -9.58
C HIS A 250 3.00 25.71 -10.59
N PRO A 251 2.75 25.78 -11.91
CA PRO A 251 3.62 25.21 -12.95
C PRO A 251 4.99 25.88 -13.07
N THR A 252 5.18 27.07 -12.50
CA THR A 252 6.45 27.84 -12.61
C THR A 252 7.57 27.39 -11.67
N TYR A 253 7.35 26.40 -10.78
CA TYR A 253 8.40 25.89 -9.89
C TYR A 253 9.27 24.77 -10.49
N CYS A 254 9.12 24.45 -11.78
CA CYS A 254 9.96 23.50 -12.52
C CYS A 254 11.32 24.08 -12.95
N GLY A 255 12.05 24.69 -12.01
CA GLY A 255 13.43 25.14 -12.18
C GLY A 255 14.45 24.11 -11.70
N TRP A 256 14.41 22.88 -12.23
CA TRP A 256 15.50 21.91 -12.10
C TRP A 256 15.86 21.39 -13.49
N ARG A 257 16.72 22.14 -14.18
CA ARG A 257 17.58 21.64 -15.27
C ARG A 257 18.98 21.50 -14.73
#